data_AF-A0A930HCN9-F1
#
_entry.id   AF-A0A930HCN9-F1
#
_cell.length_a   1.000
_cell.length_b   1.000
_cell.length_c   1.000
_cell.angle_alpha   90.00
_cell.angle_beta   90.00
_cell.angle_gamma   90.00
#
_symmetry.space_group_name_H-M   'P 1'
#
loop_
_entity.id
_entity.type
_entity.pdbx_description
1 polymer ?
#
loop_
_entity_poly.entity_id
_entity_poly.type
_entity_poly.pdbx_seq_one_letter_code
_entity_poly.pdbx_strand_id
1 'polypeptide(L)'
;AERISIRGFLGVTGVRVFGMLAASHFPIATGIYIYLATIIVTFLMPIYFRRRFERADINFVHLVERISLLTIINLGEMIMGIAPFFAPKTFTLSSSLYFTIVACLFMYYFSVLNHSIDEHTDTSGMFLMYSHYPIYIGLIMITVSMSFISHNDANVHFVTLFMYAGIFMFQWAVIANNMYSKPHLSFDAKYYVVQLWIFLFGSVASYNLAHNDAAVLQITTATIAAITVHSIGFFYMRNLKERRRLKKL
;
A
#
# COMPACT_ATOMS: atom_id res chain seq x y z
N ALA A 1 14.65 -26.99 -11.94
CA ALA A 1 14.42 -25.64 -11.36
C ALA A 1 14.22 -25.69 -9.84
N GLU A 2 13.49 -26.67 -9.32
CA GLU A 2 13.08 -26.77 -7.92
C GLU A 2 14.21 -26.82 -6.88
N ARG A 3 15.20 -27.74 -7.01
CA ARG A 3 16.37 -27.79 -6.09
C ARG A 3 17.18 -26.50 -6.06
N ILE A 4 17.20 -25.79 -7.19
CA ILE A 4 17.90 -24.52 -7.37
C ILE A 4 17.18 -23.40 -6.61
N SER A 5 15.83 -23.39 -6.64
CA SER A 5 14.99 -22.49 -5.86
C SER A 5 15.08 -22.79 -4.35
N ILE A 6 14.95 -24.06 -3.95
CA ILE A 6 15.04 -24.51 -2.55
C ILE A 6 16.37 -24.12 -1.90
N ARG A 7 17.50 -24.31 -2.61
CA ARG A 7 18.82 -23.90 -2.09
C ARG A 7 18.95 -22.37 -1.96
N GLY A 8 18.31 -21.61 -2.85
CA GLY A 8 18.26 -20.15 -2.76
C GLY A 8 17.45 -19.69 -1.54
N PHE A 9 16.25 -20.27 -1.37
CA PHE A 9 15.40 -20.01 -0.22
C PHE A 9 16.07 -20.38 1.11
N LEU A 10 16.64 -21.59 1.21
CA LEU A 10 17.40 -22.01 2.40
C LEU A 10 18.61 -21.13 2.67
N GLY A 11 19.29 -20.64 1.62
CA GLY A 11 20.39 -19.69 1.75
C GLY A 11 19.94 -18.36 2.35
N VAL A 12 18.85 -17.77 1.82
CA VAL A 12 18.29 -16.50 2.33
C VAL A 12 17.85 -16.66 3.79
N THR A 13 17.09 -17.72 4.08
CA THR A 13 16.58 -18.00 5.43
C THR A 13 17.72 -18.32 6.40
N GLY A 14 18.71 -19.09 5.97
CA GLY A 14 19.90 -19.38 6.76
C GLY A 14 20.68 -18.12 7.12
N VAL A 15 21.01 -17.27 6.13
CA VAL A 15 21.68 -15.99 6.37
C VAL A 15 20.90 -15.13 7.36
N ARG A 16 19.57 -15.09 7.24
CA ARG A 16 18.71 -14.35 8.17
C ARG A 16 18.80 -14.89 9.59
N VAL A 17 18.63 -16.19 9.77
CA VAL A 17 18.66 -16.82 11.10
C VAL A 17 20.04 -16.64 11.73
N PHE A 18 21.12 -16.94 11.01
CA PHE A 18 22.48 -16.79 11.54
C PHE A 18 22.85 -15.34 11.82
N GLY A 19 22.46 -14.40 10.96
CA GLY A 19 22.71 -12.97 11.20
C GLY A 19 21.95 -12.43 12.41
N MET A 20 20.71 -12.87 12.62
CA MET A 20 19.92 -12.52 13.80
C MET A 20 20.48 -13.13 15.09
N LEU A 21 20.91 -14.41 15.04
CA LEU A 21 21.57 -15.06 16.18
C LEU A 21 22.93 -14.40 16.49
N ALA A 22 23.68 -13.99 15.48
CA ALA A 22 24.92 -13.24 15.69
C ALA A 22 24.64 -11.89 16.37
N ALA A 23 23.61 -11.17 15.93
CA ALA A 23 23.23 -9.88 16.52
C ALA A 23 22.86 -9.99 18.01
N SER A 24 22.26 -11.10 18.45
CA SER A 24 21.84 -11.29 19.85
C SER A 24 22.99 -11.50 20.83
N HIS A 25 24.18 -11.90 20.36
CA HIS A 25 25.35 -12.11 21.20
C HIS A 25 26.07 -10.79 21.55
N PHE A 26 25.75 -9.70 20.86
CA PHE A 26 26.33 -8.38 21.11
C PHE A 26 25.45 -7.53 22.04
N PRO A 27 26.04 -6.60 22.80
CA PRO A 27 25.28 -5.60 23.54
C PRO A 27 24.31 -4.83 22.64
N ILE A 28 23.15 -4.44 23.16
CA ILE A 28 22.04 -3.81 22.41
C ILE A 28 22.50 -2.63 21.54
N ALA A 29 23.40 -1.79 22.05
CA ALA A 29 23.93 -0.63 21.33
C ALA A 29 24.64 -1.01 20.02
N THR A 30 25.34 -2.14 19.97
CA THR A 30 26.03 -2.64 18.77
C THR A 30 25.18 -3.65 18.00
N GLY A 31 24.39 -4.48 18.70
CA GLY A 31 23.57 -5.53 18.12
C GLY A 31 22.49 -4.99 17.20
N ILE A 32 21.95 -3.79 17.46
CA ILE A 32 20.91 -3.19 16.62
C ILE A 32 21.40 -2.89 15.20
N TYR A 33 22.66 -2.47 15.03
CA TYR A 33 23.23 -2.20 13.70
C TYR A 33 23.40 -3.50 12.90
N ILE A 34 23.86 -4.57 13.56
CA ILE A 34 24.03 -5.90 12.94
C ILE A 34 22.66 -6.47 12.57
N TYR A 35 21.67 -6.30 13.43
CA TYR A 35 20.29 -6.71 13.18
C TYR A 35 19.69 -5.98 11.97
N LEU A 36 19.79 -4.65 11.93
CA LEU A 36 19.32 -3.84 10.81
C LEU A 36 20.03 -4.21 9.51
N ALA A 37 21.37 -4.37 9.55
CA ALA A 37 22.14 -4.81 8.39
C ALA A 37 21.68 -6.18 7.88
N THR A 38 21.42 -7.13 8.78
CA THR A 38 20.92 -8.47 8.43
C THR A 38 19.54 -8.40 7.77
N ILE A 39 18.63 -7.58 8.30
CA ILE A 39 17.31 -7.37 7.69
C ILE A 39 17.46 -6.80 6.28
N ILE A 40 18.25 -5.73 6.13
CA ILE A 40 18.44 -5.06 4.83
C ILE A 40 19.05 -6.03 3.81
N VAL A 41 20.13 -6.75 4.18
CA VAL A 41 20.79 -7.72 3.30
C VAL A 41 19.83 -8.81 2.88
N THR A 42 19.09 -9.40 3.82
CA THR A 42 18.16 -10.51 3.51
C THR A 42 16.92 -10.04 2.74
N PHE A 43 16.53 -8.77 2.88
CA PHE A 43 15.45 -8.17 2.10
C PHE A 43 15.88 -7.87 0.66
N LEU A 44 17.11 -7.42 0.44
CA LEU A 44 17.66 -7.13 -0.89
C LEU A 44 18.13 -8.39 -1.65
N MET A 45 18.46 -9.44 -0.93
CA MET A 45 18.99 -10.69 -1.49
C MET A 45 18.10 -11.29 -2.62
N PRO A 46 16.77 -11.39 -2.49
CA PRO A 46 15.96 -12.01 -3.54
C PRO A 46 15.87 -11.15 -4.81
N ILE A 47 16.13 -9.83 -4.73
CA ILE A 47 16.27 -8.95 -5.90
C ILE A 47 17.54 -9.32 -6.69
N TYR A 48 18.65 -9.59 -5.99
CA TYR A 48 19.90 -10.01 -6.63
C TYR A 48 19.77 -11.40 -7.30
N PHE A 49 18.97 -12.30 -6.72
CA PHE A 49 18.70 -13.62 -7.29
C PHE A 49 17.48 -13.68 -8.23
N ARG A 50 16.98 -12.53 -8.69
CA ARG A 50 15.76 -12.41 -9.52
C ARG A 50 15.69 -13.37 -10.71
N ARG A 51 16.77 -13.51 -11.49
CA ARG A 51 16.84 -14.43 -12.66
C ARG A 51 16.59 -15.91 -12.33
N ARG A 52 16.76 -16.30 -11.07
CA ARG A 52 16.60 -17.68 -10.58
C ARG A 52 15.16 -17.95 -10.12
N PHE A 53 14.46 -16.92 -9.63
CA PHE A 53 13.06 -16.98 -9.21
C PHE A 53 12.08 -16.78 -10.38
N GLU A 54 12.49 -16.06 -11.44
CA GLU A 54 11.70 -15.94 -12.69
C GLU A 54 11.48 -17.28 -13.43
N ARG A 55 12.19 -18.35 -13.04
CA ARG A 55 12.04 -19.72 -13.59
C ARG A 55 11.14 -20.63 -12.75
N ALA A 56 10.56 -20.11 -11.67
CA ALA A 56 9.55 -20.83 -10.92
C ALA A 56 8.18 -20.44 -11.49
N ASP A 57 7.47 -21.41 -12.05
CA ASP A 57 6.10 -21.20 -12.54
C ASP A 57 5.19 -20.97 -11.33
N ILE A 58 4.96 -19.69 -11.01
CA ILE A 58 4.00 -19.29 -9.99
C ILE A 58 2.67 -19.05 -10.70
N ASN A 59 1.60 -19.68 -10.22
CA ASN A 59 0.25 -19.39 -10.71
C ASN A 59 -0.11 -17.94 -10.34
N PHE A 60 -0.12 -17.06 -11.35
CA PHE A 60 -0.35 -15.63 -11.19
C PHE A 60 -1.71 -15.32 -10.54
N VAL A 61 -2.76 -16.03 -10.93
CA VAL A 61 -4.10 -15.89 -10.35
C VAL A 61 -4.07 -16.13 -8.84
N HIS A 62 -3.42 -17.22 -8.43
CA HIS A 62 -3.33 -17.56 -7.02
C HIS A 62 -2.42 -16.60 -6.22
N LEU A 63 -1.41 -16.02 -6.87
CA LEU A 63 -0.59 -14.98 -6.25
C LEU A 63 -1.40 -13.70 -5.99
N VAL A 64 -2.17 -13.24 -6.98
CA VAL A 64 -3.07 -12.07 -6.85
C VAL A 64 -4.05 -12.29 -5.70
N GLU A 65 -4.68 -13.47 -5.65
CA GLU A 65 -5.62 -13.86 -4.59
C GLU A 65 -4.96 -13.74 -3.19
N ARG A 66 -3.80 -14.38 -2.98
CA ARG A 66 -3.10 -14.35 -1.68
C ARG A 66 -2.67 -12.95 -1.26
N ILE A 67 -2.13 -12.16 -2.18
CA ILE A 67 -1.69 -10.79 -1.91
C ILE A 67 -2.90 -9.90 -1.59
N SER A 68 -4.01 -10.08 -2.28
CA SER A 68 -5.25 -9.36 -2.00
C SER A 68 -5.79 -9.67 -0.60
N LEU A 69 -5.80 -10.95 -0.21
CA LEU A 69 -6.23 -11.40 1.12
C LEU A 69 -5.33 -10.82 2.22
N LEU A 70 -4.01 -10.83 2.03
CA LEU A 70 -3.09 -10.20 2.98
C LEU A 70 -3.34 -8.69 3.11
N THR A 71 -3.65 -8.01 2.02
CA THR A 71 -4.00 -6.58 2.05
C THR A 71 -5.33 -6.33 2.78
N ILE A 72 -6.32 -7.19 2.60
CA ILE A 72 -7.60 -7.13 3.32
C ILE A 72 -7.38 -7.32 4.83
N ILE A 73 -6.49 -8.24 5.23
CA ILE A 73 -6.13 -8.44 6.64
C ILE A 73 -5.49 -7.18 7.23
N ASN A 74 -4.54 -6.55 6.53
CA ASN A 74 -3.92 -5.29 6.99
C ASN A 74 -4.93 -4.14 7.08
N LEU A 75 -5.88 -4.06 6.16
CA LEU A 75 -7.00 -3.11 6.26
C LEU A 75 -7.94 -3.45 7.43
N GLY A 76 -8.16 -4.73 7.72
CA GLY A 76 -8.89 -5.19 8.90
C GLY A 76 -8.19 -4.81 10.21
N GLU A 77 -6.85 -4.91 10.25
CA GLU A 77 -6.04 -4.44 11.38
C GLU A 77 -6.17 -2.93 11.58
N MET A 78 -6.17 -2.15 10.50
CA MET A 78 -6.44 -0.72 10.53
C MET A 78 -7.84 -0.40 11.08
N ILE A 79 -8.87 -1.18 10.71
CA ILE A 79 -10.24 -1.06 11.28
C ILE A 79 -10.21 -1.33 12.80
N MET A 80 -9.53 -2.39 13.23
CA MET A 80 -9.40 -2.70 14.66
C MET A 80 -8.65 -1.59 15.41
N GLY A 81 -7.65 -0.96 14.79
CA GLY A 81 -6.88 0.16 15.34
C GLY A 81 -7.72 1.42 15.56
N ILE A 82 -8.74 1.66 14.73
CA ILE A 82 -9.66 2.79 14.90
C ILE A 82 -10.91 2.46 15.74
N ALA A 83 -11.12 1.19 16.10
CA ALA A 83 -12.29 0.75 16.88
C ALA A 83 -12.48 1.52 18.21
N PRO A 84 -11.42 1.88 18.98
CA PRO A 84 -11.56 2.69 20.19
C PRO A 84 -12.21 4.07 19.94
N PHE A 85 -12.11 4.61 18.72
CA PHE A 85 -12.67 5.93 18.38
C PHE A 85 -14.20 5.92 18.25
N PHE A 86 -14.84 4.75 18.21
CA PHE A 86 -16.30 4.59 18.08
C PHE A 86 -17.00 4.31 19.41
N ALA A 87 -16.32 4.41 20.55
CA ALA A 87 -16.95 4.23 21.85
C ALA A 87 -18.09 5.26 22.04
N PRO A 88 -19.27 4.87 22.59
CA PRO A 88 -20.44 5.76 22.69
C PRO A 88 -20.19 7.08 23.41
N LYS A 89 -19.20 7.13 24.31
CA LYS A 89 -18.84 8.33 25.09
C LYS A 89 -17.93 9.31 24.35
N THR A 90 -17.21 8.86 23.33
CA THR A 90 -16.22 9.65 22.59
C THR A 90 -16.58 9.81 21.11
N PHE A 91 -17.80 9.42 20.73
CA PHE A 91 -18.26 9.49 19.35
C PHE A 91 -18.34 10.95 18.89
N THR A 92 -17.57 11.28 17.86
CA THR A 92 -17.52 12.61 17.25
C THR A 92 -17.58 12.50 15.73
N LEU A 93 -17.78 13.63 15.04
CA LEU A 93 -17.69 13.68 13.58
C LEU A 93 -16.34 13.15 13.07
N SER A 94 -15.24 13.38 13.80
CA SER A 94 -13.91 12.87 13.48
C SER A 94 -13.84 11.35 13.43
N SER A 95 -14.57 10.64 14.32
CA SER A 95 -14.67 9.17 14.27
C SER A 95 -15.21 8.69 12.92
N SER A 96 -16.25 9.33 12.39
CA SER A 96 -16.80 8.99 11.07
C SER A 96 -15.81 9.25 9.91
N LEU A 97 -14.97 10.28 10.04
CA LEU A 97 -13.94 10.60 9.05
C LEU A 97 -12.84 9.52 9.01
N TYR A 98 -12.40 9.01 10.15
CA TYR A 98 -11.44 7.90 10.20
C TYR A 98 -11.97 6.65 9.47
N PHE A 99 -13.24 6.28 9.71
CA PHE A 99 -13.84 5.16 8.98
C PHE A 99 -13.94 5.44 7.47
N THR A 100 -14.29 6.67 7.10
CA THR A 100 -14.38 7.08 5.69
C THR A 100 -13.01 6.95 5.00
N ILE A 101 -11.92 7.33 5.67
CA ILE A 101 -10.55 7.13 5.15
C ILE A 101 -10.29 5.66 4.85
N VAL A 102 -10.52 4.77 5.82
CA VAL A 102 -10.29 3.33 5.65
C VAL A 102 -11.14 2.76 4.52
N ALA A 103 -12.42 3.12 4.47
CA ALA A 103 -13.34 2.70 3.42
C ALA A 103 -12.89 3.19 2.03
N CYS A 104 -12.44 4.45 1.90
CA CYS A 104 -11.94 4.99 0.65
C CYS A 104 -10.64 4.33 0.20
N LEU A 105 -9.71 4.00 1.12
CA LEU A 105 -8.48 3.27 0.83
C LEU A 105 -8.79 1.85 0.34
N PHE A 106 -9.70 1.15 1.02
CA PHE A 106 -10.18 -0.18 0.60
C PHE A 106 -10.81 -0.13 -0.80
N MET A 107 -11.72 0.81 -1.04
CA MET A 107 -12.38 0.97 -2.33
C MET A 107 -11.40 1.32 -3.46
N TYR A 108 -10.42 2.17 -3.19
CA TYR A 108 -9.37 2.52 -4.15
C TYR A 108 -8.52 1.28 -4.51
N TYR A 109 -8.04 0.56 -3.50
CA TYR A 109 -7.26 -0.67 -3.70
C TYR A 109 -8.05 -1.73 -4.49
N PHE A 110 -9.29 -2.01 -4.06
CA PHE A 110 -10.14 -3.03 -4.67
C PHE A 110 -10.48 -2.68 -6.13
N SER A 111 -10.75 -1.41 -6.42
CA SER A 111 -11.06 -0.95 -7.78
C SER A 111 -9.89 -1.16 -8.73
N VAL A 112 -8.65 -0.97 -8.27
CA VAL A 112 -7.47 -1.17 -9.11
C VAL A 112 -7.14 -2.66 -9.23
N LEU A 113 -7.08 -3.39 -8.11
CA LEU A 113 -6.61 -4.77 -8.11
C LEU A 113 -7.59 -5.75 -8.77
N ASN A 114 -8.86 -5.75 -8.35
CA ASN A 114 -9.84 -6.77 -8.77
C ASN A 114 -10.43 -6.49 -10.16
N HIS A 115 -10.57 -5.22 -10.53
CA HIS A 115 -11.19 -4.84 -11.80
C HIS A 115 -10.19 -4.63 -12.95
N SER A 116 -8.94 -4.28 -12.65
CA SER A 116 -7.98 -3.86 -13.68
C SER A 116 -7.02 -4.96 -14.07
N ILE A 117 -6.60 -5.84 -13.15
CA ILE A 117 -5.56 -6.83 -13.41
C ILE A 117 -6.04 -7.89 -14.41
N ASP A 118 -5.18 -8.20 -15.38
CA ASP A 118 -5.37 -9.30 -16.31
C ASP A 118 -4.82 -10.60 -15.72
N GLU A 119 -5.71 -11.41 -15.15
CA GLU A 119 -5.41 -12.69 -14.51
C GLU A 119 -4.79 -13.73 -15.46
N HIS A 120 -4.87 -13.52 -16.78
CA HIS A 120 -4.34 -14.45 -17.79
C HIS A 120 -2.94 -14.09 -18.30
N THR A 121 -2.28 -13.08 -17.72
CA THR A 121 -0.92 -12.73 -18.10
C THR A 121 0.12 -13.71 -17.55
N ASP A 122 0.87 -14.35 -18.45
CA ASP A 122 1.95 -15.29 -18.10
C ASP A 122 3.19 -14.50 -17.63
N THR A 123 3.21 -14.15 -16.35
CA THR A 123 4.32 -13.40 -15.73
C THR A 123 4.71 -14.00 -14.40
N SER A 124 5.98 -13.81 -14.01
CA SER A 124 6.52 -14.31 -12.74
C SER A 124 5.89 -13.68 -11.48
N GLY A 125 4.99 -12.70 -11.62
CA GLY A 125 4.30 -12.03 -10.51
C GLY A 125 5.21 -11.27 -9.52
N MET A 126 6.52 -11.25 -9.75
CA MET A 126 7.50 -10.72 -8.81
C MET A 126 7.31 -9.22 -8.57
N PHE A 127 7.03 -8.44 -9.61
CA PHE A 127 6.77 -7.01 -9.45
C PHE A 127 5.50 -6.75 -8.63
N LEU A 128 4.45 -7.56 -8.79
CA LEU A 128 3.24 -7.50 -7.98
C LEU A 128 3.54 -7.78 -6.50
N MET A 129 4.39 -8.75 -6.21
CA MET A 129 4.80 -9.06 -4.84
C MET A 129 5.58 -7.90 -4.21
N TYR A 130 6.51 -7.29 -4.95
CA TYR A 130 7.35 -6.23 -4.40
C TYR A 130 6.64 -4.88 -4.27
N SER A 131 5.73 -4.54 -5.18
CA SER A 131 4.94 -3.33 -5.09
C SER A 131 4.01 -3.32 -3.87
N HIS A 132 3.61 -4.48 -3.35
CA HIS A 132 2.75 -4.55 -2.17
C HIS A 132 3.48 -4.26 -0.85
N TYR A 133 4.81 -4.31 -0.80
CA TYR A 133 5.54 -3.89 0.42
C TYR A 133 5.31 -2.41 0.74
N PRO A 134 5.49 -1.45 -0.20
CA PRO A 134 5.09 -0.06 0.03
C PRO A 134 3.61 0.13 0.36
N ILE A 135 2.71 -0.71 -0.16
CA ILE A 135 1.28 -0.67 0.20
C ILE A 135 1.11 -0.95 1.70
N TYR A 136 1.71 -2.02 2.20
CA TYR A 136 1.63 -2.38 3.62
C TYR A 136 2.29 -1.35 4.52
N ILE A 137 3.47 -0.86 4.14
CA ILE A 137 4.16 0.21 4.88
C ILE A 137 3.28 1.47 4.90
N GLY A 138 2.69 1.85 3.76
CA GLY A 138 1.79 2.98 3.66
C GLY A 138 0.56 2.86 4.55
N LEU A 139 -0.11 1.70 4.56
CA LEU A 139 -1.26 1.43 5.42
C LEU A 139 -0.90 1.51 6.92
N ILE A 140 0.26 0.96 7.32
CA ILE A 140 0.73 1.05 8.71
C ILE A 140 1.04 2.50 9.07
N MET A 141 1.72 3.26 8.21
CA MET A 141 2.01 4.67 8.43
C MET A 141 0.74 5.50 8.62
N ILE A 142 -0.29 5.27 7.80
CA ILE A 142 -1.60 5.94 7.93
C ILE A 142 -2.26 5.54 9.26
N THR A 143 -2.27 4.26 9.61
CA THR A 143 -2.86 3.76 10.87
C THR A 143 -2.21 4.40 12.10
N VAL A 144 -0.87 4.42 12.14
CA VAL A 144 -0.11 5.03 13.24
C VAL A 144 -0.36 6.53 13.29
N SER A 145 -0.41 7.21 12.14
CA SER A 145 -0.70 8.65 12.08
C SER A 145 -2.08 8.98 12.65
N MET A 146 -3.12 8.22 12.31
CA MET A 146 -4.47 8.43 12.89
C MET A 146 -4.48 8.25 14.40
N SER A 147 -3.70 7.29 14.93
CA SER A 147 -3.55 7.09 16.37
C SER A 147 -2.89 8.30 17.07
N PHE A 148 -1.84 8.87 16.46
CA PHE A 148 -1.19 10.07 16.97
C PHE A 148 -2.09 11.32 16.93
N ILE A 149 -2.89 11.50 15.87
CA ILE A 149 -3.89 12.59 15.81
C ILE A 149 -4.92 12.44 16.94
N SER A 150 -5.34 11.21 17.26
CA SER A 150 -6.35 10.99 18.29
C SER A 150 -5.86 11.23 19.72
N HIS A 151 -4.60 10.88 20.02
CA HIS A 151 -4.05 10.99 21.38
C HIS A 151 -3.31 12.31 21.62
N ASN A 152 -3.05 13.10 20.57
CA ASN A 152 -2.26 14.32 20.61
C ASN A 152 -0.83 14.09 21.19
N ASP A 153 -0.25 12.93 20.86
CA ASP A 153 1.03 12.47 21.41
C ASP A 153 2.25 13.01 20.64
N ALA A 154 2.04 13.66 19.49
CA ALA A 154 3.10 14.05 18.57
C ALA A 154 2.83 15.39 17.88
N ASN A 155 3.90 16.01 17.36
CA ASN A 155 3.81 17.26 16.63
C ASN A 155 2.93 17.09 15.37
N VAL A 156 1.90 17.92 15.23
CA VAL A 156 0.92 17.87 14.14
C VAL A 156 1.57 17.93 12.75
N HIS A 157 2.65 18.70 12.58
CA HIS A 157 3.38 18.77 11.30
C HIS A 157 4.09 17.44 10.98
N PHE A 158 4.68 16.80 11.98
CA PHE A 158 5.31 15.50 11.81
C PHE A 158 4.27 14.44 11.46
N VAL A 159 3.15 14.40 12.19
CA VAL A 159 2.06 13.45 11.95
C VAL A 159 1.45 13.66 10.56
N THR A 160 1.27 14.90 10.14
CA THR A 160 0.78 15.24 8.79
C THR A 160 1.75 14.75 7.71
N LEU A 161 3.05 15.03 7.85
CA LEU A 161 4.05 14.57 6.88
C LEU A 161 4.10 13.03 6.82
N PHE A 162 4.04 12.38 7.98
CA PHE A 162 4.05 10.92 8.10
C PHE A 162 2.81 10.28 7.47
N MET A 163 1.62 10.86 7.70
CA MET A 163 0.36 10.45 7.08
C MET A 163 0.44 10.56 5.55
N TYR A 164 0.86 11.72 5.02
CA TYR A 164 0.93 11.95 3.57
C TYR A 164 2.03 11.12 2.90
N ALA A 165 3.14 10.83 3.58
CA ALA A 165 4.14 9.88 3.10
C ALA A 165 3.56 8.46 2.99
N GLY A 166 2.75 8.03 3.96
CA GLY A 166 2.04 6.76 3.91
C GLY A 166 1.04 6.69 2.76
N ILE A 167 0.23 7.74 2.58
CA ILE A 167 -0.71 7.88 1.45
C ILE A 167 0.06 7.84 0.12
N PHE A 168 1.18 8.54 0.01
CA PHE A 168 2.01 8.54 -1.20
C PHE A 168 2.52 7.13 -1.52
N MET A 169 3.09 6.41 -0.54
CA MET A 169 3.60 5.05 -0.75
C MET A 169 2.48 4.11 -1.18
N PHE A 170 1.33 4.15 -0.50
CA PHE A 170 0.16 3.36 -0.85
C PHE A 170 -0.32 3.67 -2.27
N GLN A 171 -0.51 4.96 -2.58
CA GLN A 171 -1.03 5.43 -3.85
C GLN A 171 -0.14 5.03 -5.02
N TRP A 172 1.15 5.37 -4.95
CA TRP A 172 2.09 5.11 -6.04
C TRP A 172 2.32 3.63 -6.28
N ALA A 173 2.30 2.82 -5.22
CA ALA A 173 2.44 1.39 -5.35
C ALA A 173 1.21 0.72 -5.97
N VAL A 174 0.00 1.17 -5.62
CA VAL A 174 -1.23 0.72 -6.27
C VAL A 174 -1.25 1.14 -7.74
N ILE A 175 -0.84 2.38 -8.06
CA ILE A 175 -0.72 2.84 -9.44
C ILE A 175 0.35 2.02 -10.21
N ALA A 176 1.47 1.67 -9.57
CA ALA A 176 2.53 0.89 -10.18
C ALA A 176 2.03 -0.49 -10.64
N ASN A 177 1.06 -1.07 -9.92
CA ASN A 177 0.40 -2.33 -10.31
C ASN A 177 -0.35 -2.28 -11.65
N ASN A 178 -0.54 -1.08 -12.23
CA ASN A 178 -1.09 -0.91 -13.57
C ASN A 178 -0.28 -1.60 -14.68
N MET A 179 0.97 -1.99 -14.41
CA MET A 179 1.76 -2.82 -15.33
C MET A 179 1.04 -4.13 -15.71
N TYR A 180 0.17 -4.63 -14.84
CA TYR A 180 -0.63 -5.85 -15.07
C TYR A 180 -2.08 -5.56 -15.47
N SER A 181 -2.44 -4.29 -15.74
CA SER A 181 -3.80 -3.94 -16.12
C SER A 181 -4.13 -4.39 -17.54
N LYS A 182 -5.37 -4.81 -17.78
CA LYS A 182 -5.90 -5.09 -19.12
C LYS A 182 -5.64 -3.90 -20.06
N PRO A 183 -5.31 -4.11 -21.35
CA PRO A 183 -4.91 -3.02 -22.25
C PRO A 183 -5.92 -1.87 -22.35
N HIS A 184 -7.22 -2.16 -22.31
CA HIS A 184 -8.30 -1.18 -22.35
C HIS A 184 -8.52 -0.43 -21.01
N LEU A 185 -7.96 -0.91 -19.89
CA LEU A 185 -8.03 -0.29 -18.56
C LEU A 185 -6.71 0.35 -18.11
N SER A 186 -5.65 0.24 -18.92
CA SER A 186 -4.36 0.88 -18.66
C SER A 186 -4.48 2.39 -18.41
N PHE A 187 -3.86 2.87 -17.35
CA PHE A 187 -3.83 4.30 -17.02
C PHE A 187 -3.14 5.13 -18.10
N ASP A 188 -3.78 6.24 -18.49
CA ASP A 188 -3.23 7.24 -19.41
C ASP A 188 -2.37 8.25 -18.64
N ALA A 189 -1.39 8.90 -19.27
CA ALA A 189 -0.52 9.92 -18.65
C ALA A 189 -1.34 11.02 -17.93
N LYS A 190 -2.51 11.37 -18.48
CA LYS A 190 -3.47 12.30 -17.86
C LYS A 190 -3.98 11.83 -16.51
N TYR A 191 -4.21 10.53 -16.34
CA TYR A 191 -4.66 9.95 -15.07
C TYR A 191 -3.61 10.12 -13.98
N TYR A 192 -2.34 9.82 -14.28
CA TYR A 192 -1.22 10.03 -13.37
C TYR A 192 -1.08 11.49 -12.95
N VAL A 193 -1.19 12.42 -13.91
CA VAL A 193 -1.09 13.86 -13.65
C VAL A 193 -2.21 14.33 -12.74
N VAL A 194 -3.47 13.96 -13.01
CA VAL A 194 -4.61 14.35 -12.16
C VAL A 194 -4.45 13.79 -10.75
N GLN A 195 -4.02 12.54 -10.60
CA GLN A 195 -3.85 11.92 -9.30
C GLN A 195 -2.71 12.53 -8.48
N LEU A 196 -1.60 12.88 -9.14
CA LEU A 196 -0.50 13.63 -8.54
C LEU A 196 -0.98 15.02 -8.08
N TRP A 197 -1.76 15.74 -8.89
CA TRP A 197 -2.26 17.07 -8.53
C TRP A 197 -3.21 17.04 -7.33
N ILE A 198 -4.15 16.08 -7.28
CA ILE A 198 -5.05 15.92 -6.12
C ILE A 198 -4.24 15.66 -4.85
N PHE A 199 -3.23 14.77 -4.93
CA PHE A 199 -2.34 14.47 -3.80
C PHE A 199 -1.54 15.70 -3.36
N LEU A 200 -0.90 16.41 -4.29
CA LEU A 200 -0.09 17.60 -3.98
C LEU A 200 -0.94 18.69 -3.34
N PHE A 201 -2.10 19.00 -3.91
CA PHE A 201 -3.02 19.99 -3.35
C PHE A 201 -3.47 19.62 -1.94
N GLY A 202 -3.84 18.35 -1.73
CA GLY A 202 -4.20 17.85 -0.40
C GLY A 202 -3.07 17.96 0.61
N SER A 203 -1.85 17.59 0.22
CA SER A 203 -0.66 17.64 1.10
C SER A 203 -0.29 19.06 1.51
N VAL A 204 -0.29 20.00 0.57
CA VAL A 204 0.02 21.41 0.82
C VAL A 204 -1.07 22.04 1.68
N ALA A 205 -2.35 21.81 1.36
CA ALA A 205 -3.46 22.33 2.15
C ALA A 205 -3.42 21.82 3.59
N SER A 206 -3.17 20.52 3.77
CA SER A 206 -3.09 19.89 5.10
C SER A 206 -1.87 20.40 5.90
N TYR A 207 -0.72 20.57 5.26
CA TYR A 207 0.48 21.12 5.91
C TYR A 207 0.30 22.57 6.38
N ASN A 208 -0.37 23.42 5.59
CA ASN A 208 -0.66 24.80 5.99
C ASN A 208 -1.67 24.88 7.16
N LEU A 209 -2.64 23.96 7.18
CA LEU A 209 -3.66 23.89 8.23
C LEU A 209 -3.29 22.96 9.40
N ALA A 210 -2.03 22.51 9.47
CA ALA A 210 -1.49 21.66 10.54
C ALA A 210 -1.41 22.36 11.92
N HIS A 211 -2.13 23.46 12.11
CA HIS A 211 -2.38 24.08 13.40
C HIS A 211 -3.60 23.44 14.12
N ASN A 212 -4.43 22.68 13.40
CA ASN A 212 -5.62 22.03 13.95
C ASN A 212 -5.75 20.59 13.43
N ASP A 213 -5.74 19.63 14.35
CA ASP A 213 -5.88 18.19 14.10
C ASP A 213 -7.13 17.84 13.30
N ALA A 214 -8.25 18.50 13.60
CA ALA A 214 -9.51 18.24 12.90
C ALA A 214 -9.47 18.72 11.43
N ALA A 215 -8.75 19.82 11.15
CA ALA A 215 -8.61 20.34 9.79
C ALA A 215 -7.74 19.42 8.93
N VAL A 216 -6.63 18.92 9.50
CA VAL A 216 -5.77 17.92 8.86
C VAL A 216 -6.60 16.69 8.48
N LEU A 217 -7.38 16.15 9.42
CA LEU A 217 -8.22 14.99 9.20
C LEU A 217 -9.26 15.22 8.09
N GLN A 218 -9.98 16.35 8.11
CA GLN A 218 -10.98 16.69 7.09
C GLN A 218 -10.38 16.79 5.69
N ILE A 219 -9.24 17.49 5.55
CA ILE A 219 -8.55 17.65 4.26
C ILE A 219 -8.03 16.30 3.77
N THR A 220 -7.46 15.48 4.66
CA THR A 220 -6.97 14.14 4.30
C THR A 220 -8.13 13.26 3.83
N THR A 221 -9.27 13.24 4.53
CA THR A 221 -10.47 12.51 4.09
C THR A 221 -10.95 12.99 2.73
N ALA A 222 -11.05 14.31 2.52
CA ALA A 222 -11.47 14.87 1.23
C ALA A 222 -10.51 14.50 0.10
N THR A 223 -9.20 14.50 0.36
CA THR A 223 -8.16 14.14 -0.61
C THR A 223 -8.28 12.67 -1.02
N ILE A 224 -8.37 11.76 -0.04
CA ILE A 224 -8.49 10.31 -0.31
C ILE A 224 -9.83 10.02 -1.01
N ALA A 225 -10.93 10.62 -0.58
CA ALA A 225 -12.22 10.48 -1.24
C ALA A 225 -12.18 10.96 -2.71
N ALA A 226 -11.55 12.11 -2.98
CA ALA A 226 -11.38 12.62 -4.34
C ALA A 226 -10.54 11.68 -5.22
N ILE A 227 -9.46 11.13 -4.68
CA ILE A 227 -8.62 10.12 -5.34
C ILE A 227 -9.45 8.87 -5.69
N THR A 228 -10.22 8.35 -4.73
CA THR A 228 -11.05 7.15 -4.91
C THR A 228 -12.16 7.38 -5.93
N VAL A 229 -12.87 8.50 -5.85
CA VAL A 229 -13.96 8.86 -6.80
C VAL A 229 -13.41 9.02 -8.21
N HIS A 230 -12.27 9.70 -8.38
CA HIS A 230 -11.63 9.84 -9.69
C HIS A 230 -11.22 8.48 -10.27
N SER A 231 -10.65 7.59 -9.44
CA SER A 231 -10.28 6.23 -9.84
C SER A 231 -11.49 5.42 -10.31
N ILE A 232 -12.55 5.36 -9.50
CA ILE A 232 -13.78 4.60 -9.82
C ILE A 232 -14.46 5.18 -11.07
N GLY A 233 -14.54 6.51 -11.17
CA GLY A 233 -15.10 7.20 -12.33
C GLY A 233 -14.34 6.90 -13.62
N PHE A 234 -13.01 6.86 -13.57
CA PHE A 234 -12.17 6.48 -14.70
C PHE A 234 -12.48 5.07 -15.19
N PHE A 235 -12.56 4.09 -14.28
CA PHE A 235 -12.88 2.71 -14.63
C PHE A 235 -14.29 2.55 -15.20
N TYR A 236 -15.27 3.22 -14.59
CA TYR A 236 -16.66 3.21 -15.07
C TYR A 236 -16.77 3.73 -16.51
N MET A 237 -16.11 4.86 -16.81
CA MET A 237 -16.10 5.47 -18.14
C MET A 237 -15.45 4.57 -19.20
N ARG A 238 -14.34 3.90 -18.86
CA ARG A 238 -13.66 2.97 -19.79
C ARG A 238 -14.49 1.73 -20.07
N ASN A 239 -15.08 1.11 -19.03
CA ASN A 239 -15.98 -0.03 -19.18
C ASN A 239 -17.22 0.29 -20.03
N LEU A 240 -17.80 1.49 -19.87
CA LEU A 240 -18.89 1.98 -20.70
C LEU A 240 -18.48 2.13 -22.16
N LYS A 241 -17.30 2.70 -22.42
CA LYS A 241 -16.78 2.90 -23.79
C LYS A 241 -16.55 1.57 -24.50
N GLU A 242 -16.03 0.58 -23.78
CA GLU A 242 -15.82 -0.76 -24.33
C GLU A 242 -17.14 -1.48 -24.61
N ARG A 243 -18.10 -1.48 -23.67
CA ARG A 243 -19.44 -2.03 -23.90
C ARG A 243 -20.13 -1.40 -25.12
N ARG A 244 -19.97 -0.09 -25.32
CA ARG A 244 -20.49 0.61 -26.52
C ARG A 244 -19.76 0.21 -27.79
N ARG A 245 -18.46 -0.10 -27.74
CA ARG A 245 -17.69 -0.60 -28.88
C ARG A 245 -18.14 -2.00 -29.28
N LEU A 246 -18.32 -2.89 -28.30
CA LEU A 246 -18.78 -4.26 -28.53
C LEU A 246 -20.20 -4.34 -29.09
N LYS A 247 -21.09 -3.40 -28.72
CA LYS A 247 -22.45 -3.29 -29.29
C LYS A 247 -22.49 -2.75 -30.74
N LYS A 248 -21.37 -2.19 -31.24
CA LYS A 248 -21.27 -1.64 -32.61
C LYS A 248 -20.59 -2.59 -33.59
N LEU A 249 -20.02 -3.69 -33.09
CA LEU A 249 -19.45 -4.79 -33.86
C LEU A 249 -20.53 -5.87 -34.04
#